data_AF-A0A940I1L7-F1
#
_entry.id   AF-A0A940I1L7-F1
#
_cell.length_a   1.000
_cell.length_b   1.000
_cell.length_c   1.000
_cell.angle_alpha   90.00
_cell.angle_beta   90.00
_cell.angle_gamma   90.00
#
_symmetry.space_group_name_H-M   'P 1'
#
loop_
_entity.id
_entity.type
_entity.pdbx_description
1 polymer ?
#
loop_
_entity_poly.entity_id
_entity_poly.type
_entity_poly.pdbx_seq_one_letter_code
_entity_poly.pdbx_strand_id
1 'polypeptide(L)'
;MKGSDIKFVIFDDRLEITSPGGLPGSLSLELIFQVRSEIRNKIIARFFKEIGYIEQWGTGIRRIIELCYNRNLKRPQFIDDGTL
;
A
#
# COMPACT_ATOMS: atom_id res chain seq x y z
N MET A 1 -7.67 -16.16 -18.41
CA MET A 1 -6.63 -15.61 -17.51
C MET A 1 -7.13 -15.73 -16.10
N LYS A 2 -6.48 -16.48 -15.21
CA LYS A 2 -6.77 -16.39 -13.78
C LYS A 2 -6.15 -15.09 -13.28
N GLY A 3 -6.96 -14.21 -12.69
CA GLY A 3 -6.43 -13.09 -11.93
C GLY A 3 -5.62 -13.62 -10.75
N SER A 4 -4.60 -12.87 -10.35
CA SER A 4 -3.88 -13.13 -9.10
C SER A 4 -4.63 -12.46 -7.95
N ASP A 5 -4.77 -13.16 -6.83
CA ASP A 5 -5.44 -12.65 -5.64
C ASP A 5 -4.47 -11.86 -4.74
N ILE A 6 -5.01 -10.95 -3.93
CA ILE A 6 -4.28 -10.34 -2.81
C ILE A 6 -4.13 -11.40 -1.72
N LYS A 7 -2.89 -11.64 -1.27
CA LYS A 7 -2.58 -12.63 -0.24
C LYS A 7 -2.41 -11.95 1.12
N PHE A 8 -3.01 -12.55 2.14
CA PHE A 8 -2.82 -12.18 3.54
C PHE A 8 -2.18 -13.36 4.26
N VAL A 9 -1.03 -13.13 4.89
CA VAL A 9 -0.34 -14.13 5.70
C VAL A 9 -0.19 -13.59 7.11
N ILE A 10 -0.79 -14.31 8.07
CA ILE A 10 -0.83 -13.92 9.48
C ILE A 10 0.13 -14.80 10.24
N PHE A 11 1.05 -14.17 10.97
CA PHE A 11 1.98 -14.82 11.90
C PHE A 11 1.70 -14.31 13.31
N ASP A 12 2.32 -14.94 14.29
CA ASP A 12 2.19 -14.54 15.70
C ASP A 12 2.64 -13.09 15.96
N ASP A 13 3.60 -12.57 15.16
CA ASP A 13 4.21 -11.27 15.38
C ASP A 13 4.06 -10.26 14.21
N ARG A 14 3.42 -10.67 13.09
CA ARG A 14 3.26 -9.80 11.92
C ARG A 14 2.13 -10.22 10.98
N LEU A 15 1.69 -9.25 10.18
CA LEU A 15 0.81 -9.43 9.02
C LEU A 15 1.60 -9.09 7.75
N GLU A 16 1.61 -10.00 6.79
CA GLU A 16 2.13 -9.76 5.45
C GLU A 16 0.96 -9.65 4.45
N ILE A 17 1.01 -8.62 3.62
CA ILE A 17 0.01 -8.35 2.57
C ILE A 17 0.75 -8.29 1.24
N THR A 18 0.44 -9.20 0.32
CA THR A 18 1.05 -9.25 -1.01
C THR A 18 -0.02 -8.98 -2.06
N SER A 19 0.18 -7.91 -2.84
CA SER A 19 -0.65 -7.61 -4.01
C SER A 19 0.10 -8.02 -5.28
N PRO A 20 -0.58 -8.57 -6.30
CA PRO A 20 0.05 -8.86 -7.58
C PRO A 20 0.42 -7.58 -8.34
N GLY A 21 1.50 -7.63 -9.12
CA GLY A 21 2.11 -6.48 -9.76
C GLY A 21 3.09 -5.71 -8.86
N GLY A 22 4.06 -5.04 -9.48
CA GLY A 22 5.04 -4.21 -8.76
C GLY A 22 4.52 -2.80 -8.44
N LEU A 23 5.41 -1.83 -8.26
CA LEU A 23 5.04 -0.41 -8.16
C LEU A 23 4.68 0.20 -9.54
N PRO A 24 3.77 1.19 -9.59
CA PRO A 24 3.33 1.79 -10.85
C PRO A 24 4.35 2.76 -11.46
N GLY A 25 4.59 2.62 -12.77
CA GLY A 25 5.31 3.61 -13.57
C GLY A 25 6.75 3.83 -13.10
N SER A 26 7.07 5.06 -12.72
CA SER A 26 8.40 5.49 -12.23
C SER A 26 8.50 5.54 -10.71
N LEU A 27 7.55 4.97 -9.99
CA LEU A 27 7.53 4.99 -8.53
C LEU A 27 8.56 3.98 -7.99
N SER A 28 9.55 4.46 -7.24
CA SER A 28 10.47 3.62 -6.47
C SER A 28 10.01 3.49 -5.01
N LEU A 29 10.53 2.50 -4.28
CA LEU A 29 10.29 2.36 -2.84
C LEU A 29 10.72 3.60 -2.04
N GLU A 30 11.65 4.40 -2.52
CA GLU A 30 12.04 5.64 -1.85
C GLU A 30 10.95 6.73 -2.01
N LEU A 31 10.36 6.80 -3.21
CA LEU A 31 9.34 7.79 -3.56
C LEU A 31 8.01 7.56 -2.87
N ILE A 32 7.68 6.30 -2.49
CA ILE A 32 6.42 6.01 -1.76
C ILE A 32 6.39 6.70 -0.39
N PHE A 33 7.55 6.97 0.21
CA PHE A 33 7.65 7.66 1.50
C PHE A 33 7.58 9.19 1.36
N GLN A 34 7.83 9.73 0.15
CA GLN A 34 7.89 11.17 -0.13
C GLN A 34 6.54 11.75 -0.60
N VAL A 35 5.42 11.09 -0.31
CA VAL A 35 4.04 11.55 -0.60
C VAL A 35 3.61 11.39 -2.07
N ARG A 36 4.46 10.82 -2.94
CA ARG A 36 4.06 10.61 -4.34
C ARG A 36 3.11 9.40 -4.46
N SER A 37 1.83 9.69 -4.65
CA SER A 37 0.79 8.68 -4.88
C SER A 37 0.49 8.57 -6.37
N GLU A 38 0.86 7.44 -6.99
CA GLU A 38 0.52 7.14 -8.38
C GLU A 38 -0.64 6.12 -8.40
N ILE A 39 -1.76 6.50 -9.02
CA ILE A 39 -2.98 5.69 -9.05
C ILE A 39 -2.98 4.82 -10.31
N ARG A 40 -2.98 3.49 -10.15
CA ARG A 40 -3.10 2.53 -11.27
C ARG A 40 -4.46 2.61 -11.96
N ASN A 41 -5.54 2.46 -11.19
CA ASN A 41 -6.90 2.51 -11.70
C ASN A 41 -7.65 3.72 -11.13
N LYS A 42 -7.77 4.79 -11.94
CA LYS A 42 -8.40 6.05 -11.54
C LYS A 42 -9.90 5.91 -11.25
N ILE A 43 -10.59 4.97 -11.89
CA ILE A 43 -12.04 4.75 -11.70
C ILE A 43 -12.28 4.14 -10.33
N ILE A 44 -11.56 3.07 -9.99
CA ILE A 44 -11.66 2.41 -8.68
C ILE A 44 -11.29 3.39 -7.56
N ALA A 45 -10.18 4.11 -7.73
CA ALA A 45 -9.73 5.08 -6.73
C ALA A 45 -10.77 6.19 -6.51
N ARG A 46 -11.36 6.72 -7.60
CA ARG A 46 -12.42 7.72 -7.51
C ARG A 46 -13.65 7.17 -6.79
N PHE A 47 -14.09 5.96 -7.10
CA PHE A 47 -15.22 5.32 -6.42
C PHE A 47 -14.99 5.24 -4.92
N PHE A 48 -13.85 4.70 -4.47
CA PHE A 48 -13.53 4.59 -3.04
C PHE A 48 -13.37 5.95 -2.34
N LYS A 49 -12.96 6.99 -3.07
CA LYS A 49 -12.98 8.37 -2.56
C LYS A 49 -14.40 8.89 -2.36
N GLU A 50 -15.28 8.67 -3.33
CA GLU A 50 -16.68 9.13 -3.27
C GLU A 50 -17.47 8.47 -2.13
N ILE A 51 -17.17 7.20 -1.81
CA ILE A 51 -17.78 6.49 -0.68
C ILE A 51 -17.04 6.69 0.67
N GLY A 52 -16.04 7.58 0.73
CA GLY A 52 -15.36 7.95 1.97
C GLY A 52 -14.32 6.96 2.50
N TYR A 53 -13.95 5.93 1.74
CA TYR A 53 -12.91 4.97 2.13
C TYR A 53 -11.49 5.49 1.83
N ILE A 54 -11.35 6.45 0.91
CA ILE A 54 -10.10 7.17 0.66
C ILE A 54 -10.29 8.65 0.99
N GLU A 55 -9.74 9.08 2.14
CA GLU A 55 -9.87 10.45 2.63
C GLU A 55 -8.90 11.42 1.92
N GLN A 56 -7.63 11.04 1.78
CA GLN A 56 -6.58 11.84 1.15
C GLN A 56 -5.61 10.97 0.36
N TRP A 57 -5.18 11.45 -0.82
CA TRP A 57 -4.19 10.77 -1.64
C TRP A 57 -2.81 10.80 -0.99
N GLY A 58 -2.06 9.70 -1.07
CA GLY A 58 -0.66 9.65 -0.63
C GLY A 58 -0.42 9.73 0.87
N THR A 59 -1.45 9.74 1.71
CA THR A 59 -1.29 9.81 3.17
C THR A 59 -1.29 8.44 3.84
N GLY A 60 -1.77 7.39 3.16
CA GLY A 60 -1.93 6.06 3.75
C GLY A 60 -0.64 5.46 4.30
N ILE A 61 0.47 5.55 3.55
CA ILE A 61 1.78 5.03 3.97
C ILE A 61 2.29 5.77 5.20
N ARG A 62 2.22 7.11 5.19
CA ARG A 62 2.63 7.91 6.36
C ARG A 62 1.77 7.57 7.58
N ARG A 63 0.45 7.46 7.39
CA ARG A 63 -0.51 7.16 8.46
C ARG A 63 -0.24 5.81 9.11
N ILE A 64 0.02 4.75 8.33
CA ILE A 64 0.32 3.44 8.93
C ILE A 64 1.66 3.46 9.69
N ILE A 65 2.68 4.15 9.18
CA ILE A 65 3.96 4.32 9.87
C ILE A 65 3.77 5.05 11.21
N GLU A 66 3.04 6.17 11.21
CA GLU A 66 2.71 6.93 12.42
C GLU A 66 1.90 6.11 13.41
N LEU A 67 0.90 5.34 12.95
CA LEU A 67 0.09 4.47 13.81
C LEU A 67 0.90 3.35 14.46
N CYS A 68 1.86 2.76 13.74
CA CYS A 68 2.78 1.77 14.30
C CYS A 68 3.71 2.40 15.33
N TYR A 69 4.30 3.55 15.01
CA TYR A 69 5.17 4.29 15.93
C TYR A 69 4.45 4.66 17.24
N ASN A 70 3.25 5.26 17.13
CA ASN A 70 2.46 5.67 18.30
C ASN A 70 1.98 4.52 19.17
N ARG A 71 1.94 3.29 18.62
CA ARG A 71 1.61 2.07 19.37
C ARG A 71 2.83 1.26 19.77
N ASN A 72 4.03 1.80 19.61
CA ASN A 72 5.29 1.12 19.91
C ASN A 72 5.45 -0.22 19.16
N LEU A 73 4.91 -0.29 17.94
CA LEU A 73 5.01 -1.44 17.03
C LEU A 73 6.19 -1.25 16.07
N LYS A 74 6.69 -2.36 15.53
CA LYS A 74 7.71 -2.35 14.47
C LYS A 74 7.21 -1.52 13.27
N ARG A 75 8.12 -0.75 12.67
CA ARG A 75 7.82 0.01 11.44
C ARG A 75 7.43 -0.97 10.31
N PRO A 76 6.36 -0.72 9.55
CA PRO A 76 6.00 -1.53 8.40
C PRO A 76 7.12 -1.59 7.37
N GLN A 77 7.31 -2.76 6.77
CA GLN A 77 8.26 -2.96 5.68
C GLN A 77 7.50 -2.97 4.35
N PHE A 78 8.07 -2.30 3.35
CA PHE A 78 7.53 -2.24 1.99
C PHE A 78 8.58 -2.83 1.07
N ILE A 79 8.19 -3.85 0.31
CA ILE A 79 9.05 -4.60 -0.60
C ILE A 79 8.39 -4.56 -1.97
N ASP A 80 9.19 -4.27 -2.99
CA ASP A 80 8.82 -4.42 -4.39
C ASP A 80 9.85 -5.36 -5.01
N ASP A 81 9.41 -6.57 -5.37
CA ASP A 81 10.24 -7.57 -6.04
C ASP A 81 10.27 -7.36 -7.57
N GLY A 82 9.63 -6.28 -8.05
CA GLY A 82 9.60 -5.87 -9.45
C GLY A 82 8.91 -6.86 -10.38
N THR A 83 8.39 -7.97 -9.87
CA THR A 83 8.04 -9.13 -10.71
C THR A 83 6.99 -10.03 -10.06
N LEU A 84 5.70 -9.68 -10.24
CA LEU A 84 4.61 -10.64 -10.35
C LEU A 84 3.59 -10.19 -11.40
#